data_AF-A0A1G7W5J6-F1
#
_entry.id   AF-A0A1G7W5J6-F1
#
_cell.length_a   1.000
_cell.length_b   1.000
_cell.length_c   1.000
_cell.angle_alpha   90.00
_cell.angle_beta   90.00
_cell.angle_gamma   90.00
#
_symmetry.space_group_name_H-M   'P 1'
#
loop_
_entity.id
_entity.type
_entity.pdbx_description
1 polymer ?
#
loop_
_entity_poly.entity_id
_entity_poly.type
_entity_poly.pdbx_seq_one_letter_code
_entity_poly.pdbx_strand_id
1 'polypeptide(L)'
;MRISEKQNIFCFEATERSSLGVFQKTLSVRVIFELSKSKYILIEDTETKFLKSYREPSTIPFIKPKTEYINFTNLFLTSQPKLCSHLKLNLQDIPRVKTITKEDFINNYFKPQKPVVIEHFIEDWPAYTKWNLDYIKKVAGDKTVPLYDDRPVDYKDGFNQAHAKMKMSDYVDLLQREPTRYRIFLWNILKEVPQLQKDFKFPDFGLRLMKKLPMLFFGGRDSYTFMHYDIDFANIFHFHFEGKKQCILFDQNQNKYLYKVPHALITREDIDFSNPDFEKWPALKKAKGWICDLNHGEVLYMPEGYWHYMRYITPGFSMSLRAIARNPKNLSKAIYNVFIMRNYDNLMRRLKRQKWIDWKNKKAITNTNRYI
;
A
#
# COMPACT_ATOMS: atom_id res chain seq x y z
N MET A 1 11.92 -22.50 20.40
CA MET A 1 12.41 -21.96 19.10
C MET A 1 11.25 -22.03 18.11
N ARG A 2 10.49 -20.94 17.95
CA ARG A 2 9.34 -20.87 17.04
C ARG A 2 9.86 -20.49 15.65
N ILE A 3 9.78 -21.41 14.70
CA ILE A 3 10.06 -21.16 13.29
C ILE A 3 8.75 -20.71 12.65
N SER A 4 8.77 -19.56 11.99
CA SER A 4 7.61 -18.98 11.29
C SER A 4 7.19 -19.85 10.11
N GLU A 5 5.90 -20.18 10.01
CA GLU A 5 5.30 -20.76 8.82
C GLU A 5 5.38 -19.74 7.67
N LYS A 6 6.35 -19.92 6.77
CA LYS A 6 6.33 -19.31 5.44
C LYS A 6 5.81 -20.37 4.47
N GLN A 7 4.65 -20.12 3.88
CA GLN A 7 4.15 -20.88 2.74
C GLN A 7 5.15 -20.72 1.59
N ASN A 8 5.83 -21.81 1.22
CA ASN A 8 6.66 -21.86 0.03
C ASN A 8 5.82 -22.44 -1.12
N ILE A 9 5.39 -21.58 -2.05
CA ILE A 9 4.75 -22.01 -3.29
C ILE A 9 5.86 -22.22 -4.33
N PHE A 10 5.94 -23.41 -4.92
CA PHE A 10 6.90 -23.73 -5.98
C PHE A 10 6.13 -23.93 -7.29
N CYS A 11 6.46 -23.19 -8.35
CA CYS A 11 5.95 -23.45 -9.70
C CYS A 11 6.98 -24.27 -10.48
N PHE A 12 6.53 -25.32 -11.15
CA PHE A 12 7.36 -26.12 -12.06
C PHE A 12 6.76 -26.04 -13.47
N GLU A 13 7.62 -25.81 -14.47
CA GLU A 13 7.25 -26.04 -15.87
C GLU A 13 7.76 -27.42 -16.27
N ALA A 14 6.85 -28.30 -16.69
CA ALA A 14 7.21 -29.62 -17.22
C ALA A 14 6.90 -29.63 -18.73
N THR A 15 7.90 -29.95 -19.53
CA THR A 15 7.75 -30.08 -20.98
C THR A 15 7.72 -31.55 -21.34
N GLU A 16 6.58 -32.06 -21.80
CA GLU A 16 6.49 -33.42 -22.30
C GLU A 16 6.93 -33.46 -23.78
N ARG A 17 7.86 -34.35 -24.13
CA ARG A 17 8.21 -34.65 -25.52
C ARG A 17 7.74 -36.06 -25.83
N SER A 18 6.85 -36.19 -26.81
CA SER A 18 6.49 -37.50 -27.36
C SER A 18 7.64 -38.10 -28.17
N SER A 19 7.81 -39.43 -28.10
CA SER A 19 8.82 -40.19 -28.84
C SER A 19 8.60 -40.22 -30.36
N LEU A 20 7.52 -39.61 -30.86
CA LEU A 20 7.17 -39.51 -32.28
C LEU A 20 7.26 -38.08 -32.86
N GLY A 21 7.65 -37.07 -32.07
CA GLY A 21 8.07 -35.77 -32.60
C GLY A 21 6.97 -34.86 -33.20
N VAL A 22 5.67 -35.18 -33.07
CA VAL A 22 4.61 -34.43 -33.78
C VAL A 22 3.81 -33.46 -32.91
N PHE A 23 3.98 -33.43 -31.57
CA PHE A 23 3.33 -32.41 -30.73
C PHE A 23 4.23 -31.94 -29.60
N GLN A 24 4.31 -30.61 -29.43
CA GLN A 24 4.91 -29.92 -28.30
C GLN A 24 3.75 -29.29 -27.51
N LYS A 25 3.40 -29.86 -26.36
CA LYS A 25 2.39 -29.29 -25.46
C LYS A 25 3.11 -28.80 -24.20
N THR A 26 3.05 -27.49 -23.96
CA THR A 26 3.58 -26.90 -22.72
C THR A 26 2.49 -26.99 -21.66
N LEU A 27 2.69 -27.83 -20.63
CA LEU A 27 1.78 -27.89 -19.49
C LEU A 27 2.35 -27.02 -18.37
N SER A 28 1.63 -25.95 -18.03
CA SER A 28 1.91 -25.17 -16.83
C SER A 28 1.23 -25.84 -15.65
N VAL A 29 1.99 -26.58 -14.85
CA VAL A 29 1.49 -27.28 -13.66
C VAL A 29 1.79 -26.46 -12.42
N ARG A 30 0.75 -26.01 -11.72
CA ARG A 30 0.90 -25.33 -10.43
C ARG A 30 0.81 -26.38 -9.31
N VAL A 31 1.92 -26.64 -8.62
CA VAL A 31 1.97 -27.56 -7.49
C VAL A 31 2.04 -26.75 -6.20
N ILE A 32 0.97 -26.79 -5.40
CA ILE A 32 0.95 -26.13 -4.09
C ILE A 32 1.36 -27.17 -3.04
N PHE A 33 2.52 -26.96 -2.40
CA PHE A 33 2.92 -27.75 -1.24
C PHE A 33 2.31 -27.14 0.01
N GLU A 34 1.33 -27.82 0.59
CA GLU A 34 0.90 -27.53 1.95
C GLU A 34 1.69 -28.44 2.91
N LEU A 35 2.68 -27.88 3.60
CA LEU A 35 3.37 -28.57 4.70
C LEU A 35 2.47 -28.56 5.95
N SER A 36 1.26 -29.12 5.83
CA SER A 36 0.51 -29.64 6.98
C SER A 36 0.79 -31.14 7.06
N LYS A 37 0.62 -31.76 8.23
CA LYS A 37 1.00 -33.16 8.54
C LYS A 37 0.24 -34.25 7.76
N SER A 38 -0.21 -33.98 6.54
CA SER A 38 -1.05 -34.86 5.73
C SER A 38 -0.50 -34.94 4.30
N LYS A 39 -0.16 -36.16 3.86
CA LYS A 39 0.39 -36.49 2.53
C LYS A 39 -0.63 -36.22 1.40
N TYR A 40 -0.82 -34.98 0.98
CA TYR A 40 -1.65 -34.64 -0.18
C TYR A 40 -0.86 -33.80 -1.19
N ILE A 41 -0.98 -34.13 -2.47
CA ILE A 41 -0.49 -33.32 -3.59
C ILE A 41 -1.73 -32.86 -4.36
N LEU A 42 -1.92 -31.55 -4.46
CA LEU A 42 -2.93 -30.93 -5.31
C LEU A 42 -2.27 -30.55 -6.64
N ILE A 43 -2.77 -31.14 -7.73
CA ILE A 43 -2.38 -30.82 -9.10
C ILE A 43 -3.58 -30.14 -9.75
N GLU A 44 -3.42 -28.87 -10.13
CA GLU A 44 -4.44 -28.12 -10.87
C GLU A 44 -4.05 -28.10 -12.36
N ASP A 45 -4.81 -28.84 -13.18
CA ASP A 45 -4.69 -28.78 -14.64
C ASP A 45 -5.43 -27.55 -15.17
N THR A 46 -4.68 -26.63 -15.79
CA THR A 46 -5.17 -25.32 -16.23
C THR A 46 -6.06 -25.39 -17.48
N GLU A 47 -6.15 -26.53 -18.16
CA GLU A 47 -7.07 -26.69 -19.30
C GLU A 47 -8.41 -27.39 -18.95
N THR A 48 -8.49 -28.18 -17.87
CA THR A 48 -9.69 -29.02 -17.62
C THR A 48 -10.40 -28.83 -16.27
N LYS A 49 -9.90 -28.00 -15.32
CA LYS A 49 -10.52 -27.78 -13.99
C LYS A 49 -10.90 -29.10 -13.27
N PHE A 50 -10.10 -30.15 -13.38
CA PHE A 50 -10.28 -31.36 -12.58
C PHE A 50 -9.34 -31.38 -11.38
N LEU A 51 -9.91 -31.43 -10.18
CA LEU A 51 -9.19 -31.74 -8.94
C LEU A 51 -9.07 -33.26 -8.81
N LYS A 52 -7.85 -33.79 -8.76
CA LYS A 52 -7.60 -35.20 -8.38
C LYS A 52 -6.70 -35.26 -7.16
N SER A 53 -7.18 -35.93 -6.10
CA SER A 53 -6.38 -36.32 -4.94
C SER A 53 -5.81 -37.74 -5.15
N TYR A 54 -4.51 -37.93 -4.98
CA TYR A 54 -3.88 -39.25 -5.05
C TYR A 54 -3.56 -39.79 -3.65
N ARG A 55 -3.82 -41.08 -3.42
CA ARG A 55 -3.53 -41.83 -2.18
C ARG A 55 -2.57 -42.98 -2.50
N GLU A 56 -1.58 -43.26 -1.65
CA GLU A 56 -0.78 -44.49 -1.75
C GLU A 56 -1.69 -45.72 -1.51
N PRO A 57 -1.63 -46.79 -2.34
CA PRO A 57 -2.45 -47.97 -2.11
C PRO A 57 -1.83 -48.88 -1.05
N SER A 58 -2.61 -49.19 -0.01
CA SER A 58 -2.39 -50.33 0.88
C SER A 58 -3.43 -51.42 0.60
N THR A 59 -2.95 -52.51 -0.03
CA THR A 59 -3.51 -53.90 -0.03
C THR A 59 -4.90 -54.20 -0.64
N ILE A 60 -4.96 -55.36 -1.33
CA ILE A 60 -6.10 -56.18 -1.88
C ILE A 60 -6.65 -55.77 -3.30
N PRO A 61 -7.14 -56.70 -4.16
CA PRO A 61 -6.41 -57.31 -5.28
C PRO A 61 -6.97 -56.96 -6.70
N PHE A 62 -6.09 -57.12 -7.69
CA PHE A 62 -6.32 -57.27 -9.14
C PHE A 62 -7.70 -56.93 -9.74
N ILE A 63 -7.82 -55.69 -10.25
CA ILE A 63 -8.57 -55.39 -11.49
C ILE A 63 -7.68 -54.42 -12.29
N LYS A 64 -7.28 -54.80 -13.50
CA LYS A 64 -6.49 -53.94 -14.41
C LYS A 64 -7.36 -52.81 -14.98
N PRO A 65 -6.89 -51.56 -14.94
CA PRO A 65 -7.01 -50.68 -16.09
C PRO A 65 -5.62 -50.31 -16.61
N LYS A 66 -5.49 -50.22 -17.94
CA LYS A 66 -4.32 -49.65 -18.61
C LYS A 66 -4.15 -48.21 -18.13
N THR A 67 -3.12 -47.93 -17.35
CA THR A 67 -2.67 -46.56 -17.09
C THR A 67 -1.15 -46.62 -16.99
N GLU A 68 -0.47 -45.96 -17.92
CA GLU A 68 0.98 -45.81 -17.90
C GLU A 68 1.41 -45.15 -16.59
N TYR A 69 2.19 -45.87 -15.79
CA TYR A 69 2.83 -45.32 -14.61
C TYR A 69 3.98 -44.42 -15.07
N ILE A 70 3.77 -43.10 -15.06
CA ILE A 70 4.85 -42.13 -15.22
C ILE A 70 5.74 -42.24 -13.97
N ASN A 71 6.96 -42.76 -14.15
CA ASN A 71 7.94 -42.93 -13.09
C ASN A 71 8.51 -41.54 -12.70
N PHE A 72 7.99 -40.95 -11.62
CA PHE A 72 8.38 -39.61 -11.14
C PHE A 72 9.82 -39.50 -10.62
N THR A 73 10.55 -40.60 -10.52
CA THR A 73 11.95 -40.62 -10.07
C THR A 73 12.92 -39.95 -11.03
N ASN A 74 12.58 -39.84 -12.33
CA ASN A 74 13.48 -39.25 -13.34
C ASN A 74 13.24 -37.76 -13.63
N LEU A 75 12.19 -37.13 -13.06
CA LEU A 75 11.95 -35.70 -13.27
C LEU A 75 12.84 -34.78 -12.41
N PHE A 76 13.56 -35.35 -11.43
CA PHE A 76 14.32 -34.60 -10.44
C PHE A 76 15.78 -34.29 -10.81
N LEU A 77 16.25 -34.68 -12.01
CA LEU A 77 17.68 -34.58 -12.36
C LEU A 77 18.04 -33.62 -13.51
N THR A 78 17.09 -32.87 -14.10
CA THR A 78 17.43 -31.97 -15.23
C THR A 78 16.91 -30.55 -15.14
N SER A 79 16.28 -30.14 -14.05
CA SER A 79 15.93 -28.72 -13.83
C SER A 79 16.60 -28.22 -12.57
N GLN A 80 17.72 -27.49 -12.73
CA GLN A 80 18.17 -26.60 -11.67
C GLN A 80 17.02 -25.66 -11.33
N PRO A 81 16.56 -25.59 -10.07
CA PRO A 81 15.53 -24.65 -9.68
C PRO A 81 16.08 -23.25 -10.00
N LYS A 82 15.55 -22.59 -11.03
CA LYS A 82 15.69 -21.15 -11.17
C LYS A 82 15.02 -20.58 -9.93
N LEU A 83 15.83 -20.15 -8.98
CA LEU A 83 15.39 -19.34 -7.86
C LEU A 83 14.70 -18.13 -8.50
N CYS A 84 13.37 -18.12 -8.55
CA CYS A 84 12.61 -16.92 -8.90
C CYS A 84 12.98 -15.89 -7.84
N SER A 85 13.93 -15.02 -8.15
CA SER A 85 14.13 -13.81 -7.39
C SER A 85 12.79 -13.09 -7.44
N HIS A 86 12.07 -13.09 -6.31
CA HIS A 86 10.91 -12.25 -6.15
C HIS A 86 11.41 -10.82 -6.36
N LEU A 87 11.24 -10.30 -7.57
CA LEU A 87 11.52 -8.92 -7.90
C LEU A 87 10.75 -8.09 -6.88
N LYS A 88 11.45 -7.15 -6.23
CA LYS A 88 10.89 -6.20 -5.27
C LYS A 88 11.13 -4.79 -5.80
N LEU A 89 10.34 -3.83 -5.33
CA LEU A 89 10.61 -2.43 -5.60
C LEU A 89 12.00 -2.07 -5.08
N ASN A 90 12.71 -1.21 -5.82
CA ASN A 90 13.99 -0.68 -5.38
C ASN A 90 13.74 0.44 -4.36
N LEU A 91 13.58 0.04 -3.09
CA LEU A 91 13.30 0.93 -1.97
C LEU A 91 14.50 0.97 -1.03
N GLN A 92 14.89 2.18 -0.62
CA GLN A 92 15.89 2.41 0.42
C GLN A 92 15.18 2.75 1.74
N ASP A 93 15.75 2.36 2.86
CA ASP A 93 15.20 2.75 4.16
C ASP A 93 15.29 4.28 4.33
N ILE A 94 14.21 4.89 4.81
CA ILE A 94 14.22 6.30 5.20
C ILE A 94 15.18 6.45 6.39
N PRO A 95 16.12 7.41 6.35
CA PRO A 95 17.01 7.67 7.48
C PRO A 95 16.23 7.93 8.76
N ARG A 96 16.77 7.44 9.86
CA ARG A 96 16.16 7.57 11.19
C ARG A 96 17.11 8.33 12.10
N VAL A 97 16.55 9.24 12.90
CA VAL A 97 17.27 9.97 13.95
C VAL A 97 16.47 9.90 15.24
N LYS A 98 17.16 9.78 16.37
CA LYS A 98 16.50 9.72 17.68
C LYS A 98 15.75 11.01 17.97
N THR A 99 16.45 12.13 17.88
CA THR A 99 15.92 13.49 18.02
C THR A 99 16.54 14.36 16.93
N ILE A 100 16.05 15.59 16.77
CA ILE A 100 16.60 16.50 15.78
C ILE A 100 16.46 17.95 16.25
N THR A 101 17.51 18.75 16.03
CA THR A 101 17.43 20.19 16.20
C THR A 101 16.75 20.82 14.97
N LYS A 102 16.20 22.01 15.14
CA LYS A 102 15.65 22.78 14.01
C LYS A 102 16.70 23.05 12.93
N GLU A 103 17.93 23.38 13.32
CA GLU A 103 19.01 23.68 12.38
C GLU A 103 19.39 22.44 11.56
N ASP A 104 19.57 21.29 12.22
CA ASP A 104 19.90 20.03 11.55
C ASP A 104 18.77 19.58 10.63
N PHE A 105 17.51 19.73 11.07
CA PHE A 105 16.35 19.45 10.24
C PHE A 105 16.37 20.28 8.95
N ILE A 106 16.59 21.60 9.09
CA ILE A 106 16.59 22.52 7.97
C ILE A 106 17.72 22.19 6.98
N ASN A 107 18.94 21.98 7.47
CA ASN A 107 20.12 21.81 6.63
C ASN A 107 20.20 20.42 6.00
N ASN A 108 19.86 19.36 6.74
CA ASN A 108 20.10 17.98 6.30
C ASN A 108 18.89 17.31 5.64
N TYR A 109 17.67 17.83 5.84
CA TYR A 109 16.44 17.18 5.37
C TYR A 109 15.51 18.12 4.61
N PHE A 110 15.19 19.29 5.16
CA PHE A 110 14.28 20.23 4.49
C PHE A 110 14.90 20.84 3.23
N LYS A 111 16.07 21.50 3.31
CA LYS A 111 16.73 22.10 2.14
C LYS A 111 17.04 21.06 1.04
N PRO A 112 17.56 19.85 1.36
CA PRO A 112 17.81 18.82 0.36
C PRO A 112 16.55 18.09 -0.11
N GLN A 113 15.39 18.36 0.49
CA GLN A 113 14.12 17.66 0.22
C GLN A 113 14.24 16.13 0.38
N LYS A 114 14.79 15.71 1.52
CA LYS A 114 15.02 14.30 1.89
C LYS A 114 14.09 13.87 3.03
N PRO A 115 13.42 12.71 2.95
CA PRO A 115 12.58 12.23 4.05
C PRO A 115 13.43 11.79 5.26
N VAL A 116 12.82 11.83 6.44
CA VAL A 116 13.43 11.35 7.70
C VAL A 116 12.36 10.90 8.69
N VAL A 117 12.67 9.87 9.47
CA VAL A 117 11.91 9.50 10.67
C VAL A 117 12.61 10.04 11.91
N ILE A 118 11.86 10.72 12.78
CA ILE A 118 12.33 11.22 14.07
C ILE A 118 11.63 10.39 15.16
N GLU A 119 12.41 9.69 15.98
CA GLU A 119 11.89 8.62 16.86
C GLU A 119 11.29 9.15 18.16
N HIS A 120 11.96 10.11 18.80
CA HIS A 120 11.63 10.61 20.14
C HIS A 120 11.23 12.09 20.11
N PHE A 121 10.38 12.49 19.15
CA PHE A 121 10.04 13.90 18.94
C PHE A 121 8.88 14.40 19.79
N ILE A 122 7.95 13.52 20.17
CA ILE A 122 6.70 13.89 20.85
C ILE A 122 6.55 13.28 22.24
N GLU A 123 7.62 12.74 22.82
CA GLU A 123 7.56 12.10 24.15
C GLU A 123 7.09 13.05 25.25
N ASP A 124 7.25 14.36 25.04
CA ASP A 124 6.78 15.39 25.96
C ASP A 124 5.31 15.80 25.74
N TRP A 125 4.64 15.29 24.70
CA TRP A 125 3.23 15.54 24.46
C TRP A 125 2.37 14.64 25.35
N PRO A 126 1.30 15.16 25.99
CA PRO A 126 0.35 14.29 26.67
C PRO A 126 -0.25 13.21 25.76
N ALA A 127 -0.34 13.46 24.45
CA ALA A 127 -0.75 12.48 23.46
C ALA A 127 0.13 11.22 23.46
N TYR A 128 1.44 11.31 23.69
CA TYR A 128 2.32 10.14 23.66
C TYR A 128 1.92 9.08 24.69
N THR A 129 1.45 9.49 25.87
CA THR A 129 1.00 8.54 26.91
C THR A 129 -0.49 8.25 26.84
N LYS A 130 -1.31 9.23 26.45
CA LYS A 130 -2.78 9.10 26.47
C LYS A 130 -3.35 8.48 25.19
N TRP A 131 -2.81 8.83 24.03
CA TRP A 131 -3.47 8.56 22.76
C TRP A 131 -3.25 7.12 22.31
N ASN A 132 -4.25 6.30 22.61
CA ASN A 132 -4.48 4.99 22.04
C ASN A 132 -5.96 4.88 21.60
N LEU A 133 -6.33 3.83 20.89
CA LEU A 133 -7.63 3.55 20.32
C LEU A 133 -8.69 3.49 21.43
N ASP A 134 -8.36 2.93 22.59
CA ASP A 134 -9.26 2.87 23.76
C ASP A 134 -9.56 4.26 24.32
N TYR A 135 -8.54 5.12 24.42
CA TYR A 135 -8.71 6.51 24.85
C TYR A 135 -9.52 7.30 23.83
N ILE A 136 -9.23 7.17 22.53
CA ILE A 136 -10.01 7.80 21.48
C ILE A 136 -11.48 7.32 21.52
N LYS A 137 -11.70 6.02 21.69
CA LYS A 137 -13.03 5.43 21.89
C LYS A 137 -13.75 6.05 23.09
N LYS A 138 -13.06 6.23 24.21
CA LYS A 138 -13.61 6.84 25.42
C LYS A 138 -14.06 8.29 25.20
N VAL A 139 -13.25 9.10 24.51
CA VAL A 139 -13.46 10.56 24.42
C VAL A 139 -14.25 11.00 23.19
N ALA A 140 -14.31 10.16 22.16
CA ALA A 140 -14.96 10.46 20.88
C ALA A 140 -15.94 9.38 20.44
N GLY A 141 -16.23 8.38 21.27
CA GLY A 141 -17.03 7.20 20.91
C GLY A 141 -18.42 7.51 20.38
N ASP A 142 -19.04 8.60 20.84
CA ASP A 142 -20.36 9.07 20.41
C ASP A 142 -20.36 9.70 19.00
N LYS A 143 -19.19 10.08 18.47
CA LYS A 143 -19.08 10.75 17.17
C LYS A 143 -19.35 9.77 16.04
N THR A 144 -20.14 10.21 15.06
CA THR A 144 -20.35 9.46 13.83
C THR A 144 -19.26 9.81 12.84
N VAL A 145 -18.48 8.81 12.42
CA VAL A 145 -17.31 9.00 11.56
C VAL A 145 -17.57 8.53 10.12
N PRO A 146 -17.09 9.27 9.09
CA PRO A 146 -17.12 8.82 7.71
C PRO A 146 -16.03 7.77 7.47
N LEU A 147 -16.39 6.70 6.76
CA LEU A 147 -15.48 5.61 6.43
C LEU A 147 -15.26 5.50 4.92
N TYR A 148 -14.02 5.19 4.57
CA TYR A 148 -13.52 5.06 3.21
C TYR A 148 -12.80 3.72 3.07
N ASP A 149 -12.90 3.06 1.94
CA ASP A 149 -12.15 1.82 1.64
C ASP A 149 -11.34 1.97 0.35
N ASP A 150 -10.97 0.86 -0.27
CA ASP A 150 -10.11 0.75 -1.46
C ASP A 150 -10.89 0.33 -2.73
N ARG A 151 -12.22 0.46 -2.72
CA ARG A 151 -13.00 0.21 -3.94
C ARG A 151 -12.60 1.19 -5.07
N PRO A 152 -12.59 0.76 -6.33
CA PRO A 152 -12.27 1.63 -7.47
C PRO A 152 -13.20 2.84 -7.56
N VAL A 153 -12.69 3.98 -8.01
CA VAL A 153 -13.48 5.21 -8.16
C VAL A 153 -14.51 5.09 -9.29
N ASP A 154 -15.79 5.29 -8.97
CA ASP A 154 -16.86 5.43 -9.96
C ASP A 154 -16.97 6.89 -10.44
N TYR A 155 -17.45 7.10 -11.67
CA TYR A 155 -17.65 8.45 -12.21
C TYR A 155 -18.75 9.24 -11.45
N LYS A 156 -19.63 8.54 -10.74
CA LYS A 156 -20.70 9.11 -9.89
C LYS A 156 -20.18 9.58 -8.54
N ASP A 157 -19.03 9.08 -8.09
CA ASP A 157 -18.52 9.38 -6.75
C ASP A 157 -17.99 10.83 -6.69
N GLY A 158 -18.37 11.52 -5.61
CA GLY A 158 -17.79 12.81 -5.28
C GLY A 158 -16.32 12.68 -4.89
N PHE A 159 -15.55 13.77 -5.04
CA PHE A 159 -14.18 13.86 -4.51
C PHE A 159 -14.24 13.71 -2.97
N ASN A 160 -13.88 12.54 -2.45
CA ASN A 160 -13.94 12.14 -1.03
C ASN A 160 -15.35 11.84 -0.47
N GLN A 161 -16.21 11.16 -1.24
CA GLN A 161 -17.46 10.62 -0.71
C GLN A 161 -17.21 9.43 0.23
N ALA A 162 -17.85 9.42 1.40
CA ALA A 162 -17.75 8.29 2.33
C ALA A 162 -18.57 7.09 1.83
N HIS A 163 -18.04 5.88 2.03
CA HIS A 163 -18.68 4.62 1.65
C HIS A 163 -19.57 4.05 2.76
N ALA A 164 -19.28 4.41 4.01
CA ALA A 164 -20.07 4.04 5.18
C ALA A 164 -19.94 5.09 6.28
N LYS A 165 -20.78 4.97 7.31
CA LYS A 165 -20.68 5.74 8.56
C LYS A 165 -21.02 4.82 9.73
N MET A 166 -20.36 5.01 10.86
CA MET A 166 -20.69 4.36 12.14
C MET A 166 -20.24 5.22 13.31
N LYS A 167 -20.60 4.85 14.54
CA LYS A 167 -20.03 5.50 15.72
C LYS A 167 -18.53 5.16 15.84
N MET A 168 -17.75 6.10 16.35
CA MET A 168 -16.33 5.89 16.58
C MET A 168 -16.09 4.72 17.55
N SER A 169 -16.99 4.49 18.52
CA SER A 169 -16.94 3.32 19.38
C SER A 169 -16.95 2.01 18.59
N ASP A 170 -17.91 1.89 17.67
CA ASP A 170 -18.15 0.70 16.88
C ASP A 170 -17.01 0.49 15.88
N TYR A 171 -16.46 1.59 15.36
CA TYR A 171 -15.29 1.55 14.49
C TYR A 171 -14.04 1.06 15.23
N VAL A 172 -13.76 1.54 16.44
CA VAL A 172 -12.64 1.03 17.24
C VAL A 172 -12.82 -0.45 17.56
N ASP A 173 -14.03 -0.87 17.91
CA ASP A 173 -14.34 -2.29 18.12
C ASP A 173 -14.09 -3.13 16.88
N LEU A 174 -14.47 -2.64 15.70
CA LEU A 174 -14.16 -3.27 14.42
C LEU A 174 -12.65 -3.39 14.19
N LEU A 175 -11.90 -2.32 14.42
CA LEU A 175 -10.45 -2.28 14.26
C LEU A 175 -9.73 -3.33 15.12
N GLN A 176 -10.18 -3.51 16.35
CA GLN A 176 -9.59 -4.46 17.30
C GLN A 176 -10.01 -5.91 17.03
N ARG A 177 -11.24 -6.12 16.53
CA ARG A 177 -11.81 -7.45 16.30
C ARG A 177 -11.24 -8.14 15.06
N GLU A 178 -11.17 -7.45 13.92
CA GLU A 178 -10.87 -8.09 12.64
C GLU A 178 -10.17 -7.16 11.62
N PRO A 179 -9.48 -7.71 10.61
CA PRO A 179 -9.00 -6.90 9.48
C PRO A 179 -10.15 -6.19 8.78
N THR A 180 -9.95 -4.92 8.45
CA THR A 180 -10.94 -4.12 7.70
C THR A 180 -10.24 -3.17 6.76
N ARG A 181 -10.85 -2.94 5.59
CA ARG A 181 -10.40 -1.94 4.61
C ARG A 181 -10.92 -0.55 4.93
N TYR A 182 -11.88 -0.43 5.86
CA TYR A 182 -12.39 0.86 6.28
C TYR A 182 -11.32 1.69 6.99
N ARG A 183 -11.27 2.96 6.61
CA ARG A 183 -10.36 3.98 7.09
C ARG A 183 -11.11 5.26 7.34
N ILE A 184 -10.62 6.06 8.28
CA ILE A 184 -11.00 7.45 8.43
C ILE A 184 -9.96 8.31 7.72
N PHE A 185 -10.43 9.21 6.85
CA PHE A 185 -9.58 10.10 6.08
C PHE A 185 -9.89 11.57 6.41
N LEU A 186 -8.84 12.34 6.72
CA LEU A 186 -8.91 13.78 7.00
C LEU A 186 -9.99 14.18 8.02
N TRP A 187 -10.09 13.46 9.15
CA TRP A 187 -11.08 13.80 10.17
C TRP A 187 -10.57 14.89 11.12
N ASN A 188 -11.36 15.95 11.29
CA ASN A 188 -11.06 17.04 12.21
C ASN A 188 -11.60 16.76 13.62
N ILE A 189 -11.20 15.62 14.21
CA ILE A 189 -11.63 15.22 15.55
C ILE A 189 -11.31 16.29 16.61
N LEU A 190 -10.22 17.04 16.44
CA LEU A 190 -9.84 18.11 17.37
C LEU A 190 -10.88 19.25 17.43
N LYS A 191 -11.63 19.48 16.36
CA LYS A 191 -12.75 20.43 16.35
C LYS A 191 -13.96 19.88 17.10
N GLU A 192 -14.24 18.59 16.95
CA GLU A 192 -15.42 17.93 17.53
C GLU A 192 -15.21 17.51 19.00
N VAL A 193 -13.95 17.32 19.40
CA VAL A 193 -13.52 16.89 20.75
C VAL A 193 -12.41 17.82 21.23
N PRO A 194 -12.74 19.06 21.66
CA PRO A 194 -11.75 20.11 21.94
C PRO A 194 -10.73 19.77 23.04
N GLN A 195 -11.05 18.84 23.95
CA GLN A 195 -10.10 18.42 24.98
C GLN A 195 -8.81 17.82 24.40
N LEU A 196 -8.87 17.18 23.23
CA LEU A 196 -7.70 16.62 22.55
C LEU A 196 -6.71 17.70 22.09
N GLN A 197 -7.15 18.96 21.94
CA GLN A 197 -6.25 20.06 21.59
C GLN A 197 -5.23 20.38 22.69
N LYS A 198 -5.48 19.94 23.92
CA LYS A 198 -4.57 20.10 25.06
C LYS A 198 -3.47 19.03 25.08
N ASP A 199 -3.57 18.01 24.23
CA ASP A 199 -2.68 16.85 24.26
C ASP A 199 -1.49 16.98 23.28
N PHE A 200 -1.40 18.05 22.49
CA PHE A 200 -0.28 18.29 21.58
C PHE A 200 0.11 19.77 21.52
N LYS A 201 1.32 20.04 21.01
CA LYS A 201 1.81 21.40 20.71
C LYS A 201 2.19 21.50 19.23
N PHE A 202 2.12 22.71 18.67
CA PHE A 202 2.68 22.95 17.34
C PHE A 202 4.21 23.02 17.45
N PRO A 203 4.96 22.09 16.81
CA PRO A 203 6.42 22.09 16.88
C PRO A 203 7.04 23.21 16.02
N ASP A 204 8.22 23.70 16.43
CA ASP A 204 9.05 24.59 15.61
C ASP A 204 10.10 23.79 14.82
N PHE A 205 9.74 23.37 13.61
CA PHE A 205 10.69 22.79 12.65
C PHE A 205 11.50 23.86 11.89
N GLY A 206 11.41 25.14 12.26
CA GLY A 206 11.92 26.25 11.46
C GLY A 206 11.07 26.57 10.23
N LEU A 207 9.86 26.00 10.17
CA LEU A 207 8.88 26.24 9.11
C LEU A 207 7.60 26.81 9.70
N ARG A 208 6.97 27.73 8.97
CA ARG A 208 5.61 28.18 9.29
C ARG A 208 4.60 27.09 8.96
N LEU A 209 4.23 26.30 9.96
CA LEU A 209 3.15 25.32 9.87
C LEU A 209 1.80 26.01 9.67
N MET A 210 0.90 25.35 8.95
CA MET A 210 -0.49 25.80 8.81
C MET A 210 -1.20 25.65 10.15
N LYS A 211 -1.59 26.78 10.77
CA LYS A 211 -2.22 26.82 12.10
C LYS A 211 -3.67 26.31 12.15
N LYS A 212 -4.14 25.62 11.11
CA LYS A 212 -5.44 24.93 11.17
C LYS A 212 -5.28 23.69 12.04
N LEU A 213 -6.36 23.29 12.73
CA LEU A 213 -6.36 22.05 13.49
C LEU A 213 -5.93 20.88 12.59
N PRO A 214 -4.96 20.06 13.01
CA PRO A 214 -4.50 18.95 12.21
C PRO A 214 -5.62 17.92 12.02
N MET A 215 -5.53 17.24 10.88
CA MET A 215 -6.46 16.18 10.52
C MET A 215 -5.87 14.83 10.94
N LEU A 216 -6.74 13.95 11.43
CA LEU A 216 -6.39 12.61 11.85
C LEU A 216 -6.85 11.56 10.84
N PHE A 217 -6.11 10.46 10.82
CA PHE A 217 -6.29 9.32 9.92
C PHE A 217 -6.29 8.05 10.74
N PHE A 218 -7.25 7.17 10.50
CA PHE A 218 -7.34 5.87 11.17
C PHE A 218 -7.40 4.76 10.13
N GLY A 219 -6.93 3.57 10.47
CA GLY A 219 -7.05 2.41 9.60
C GLY A 219 -6.90 1.10 10.34
N GLY A 220 -7.53 0.06 9.79
CA GLY A 220 -7.41 -1.31 10.26
C GLY A 220 -6.26 -2.06 9.62
N ARG A 221 -6.00 -3.26 10.13
CA ARG A 221 -4.97 -4.17 9.61
C ARG A 221 -5.13 -4.37 8.10
N ASP A 222 -4.02 -4.19 7.39
CA ASP A 222 -3.86 -4.27 5.94
C ASP A 222 -4.64 -3.25 5.12
N SER A 223 -5.33 -2.29 5.75
CA SER A 223 -5.88 -1.14 5.02
C SER A 223 -4.77 -0.24 4.49
N TYR A 224 -4.99 0.38 3.32
CA TYR A 224 -4.01 1.26 2.70
C TYR A 224 -4.63 2.44 1.95
N THR A 225 -3.84 3.48 1.71
CA THR A 225 -4.15 4.54 0.75
C THR A 225 -3.55 4.21 -0.61
N PHE A 226 -4.26 4.48 -1.71
CA PHE A 226 -3.63 4.46 -3.03
C PHE A 226 -2.38 5.34 -3.05
N MET A 227 -1.39 5.00 -3.89
CA MET A 227 -0.20 5.81 -4.06
C MET A 227 -0.59 7.17 -4.66
N HIS A 228 -0.38 8.25 -3.89
CA HIS A 228 -0.80 9.60 -4.23
C HIS A 228 0.20 10.64 -3.77
N TYR A 229 0.09 11.87 -4.26
CA TYR A 229 0.72 13.04 -3.65
C TYR A 229 -0.33 14.12 -3.42
N ASP A 230 -0.05 15.02 -2.48
CA ASP A 230 -1.03 16.02 -2.09
C ASP A 230 -1.16 17.17 -3.09
N ILE A 231 -2.39 17.65 -3.25
CA ILE A 231 -2.75 18.70 -4.22
C ILE A 231 -1.93 19.98 -4.05
N ASP A 232 -1.55 20.28 -2.80
CA ASP A 232 -0.87 21.48 -2.36
C ASP A 232 0.66 21.35 -2.35
N PHE A 233 1.21 20.16 -2.70
CA PHE A 233 2.65 19.86 -2.61
C PHE A 233 3.25 20.17 -1.22
N ALA A 234 2.44 20.07 -0.16
CA ALA A 234 2.88 20.44 1.18
C ALA A 234 4.10 19.63 1.65
N ASN A 235 4.87 20.25 2.54
CA ASN A 235 5.78 19.57 3.45
C ASN A 235 4.93 18.97 4.58
N ILE A 236 4.99 17.66 4.80
CA ILE A 236 4.10 16.97 5.74
C ILE A 236 4.91 16.39 6.89
N PHE A 237 4.43 16.61 8.11
CA PHE A 237 4.93 15.98 9.33
C PHE A 237 3.85 15.02 9.82
N HIS A 238 4.08 13.73 9.67
CA HIS A 238 3.12 12.67 9.96
C HIS A 238 3.50 11.96 11.25
N PHE A 239 2.74 12.23 12.31
CA PHE A 239 2.91 11.68 13.64
C PHE A 239 2.08 10.41 13.76
N HIS A 240 2.67 9.29 14.17
CA HIS A 240 1.95 8.03 14.30
C HIS A 240 1.66 7.69 15.76
N PHE A 241 0.44 7.21 16.01
CA PHE A 241 -0.06 6.82 17.32
C PHE A 241 -0.68 5.43 17.21
N GLU A 242 -0.14 4.53 18.02
CA GLU A 242 -0.56 3.14 18.15
C GLU A 242 -0.48 2.32 16.86
N GLY A 243 -0.09 1.06 17.05
CA GLY A 243 0.12 0.15 15.96
C GLY A 243 1.35 0.52 15.12
N LYS A 244 1.35 -0.01 13.90
CA LYS A 244 2.48 0.04 12.99
C LYS A 244 1.98 0.39 11.60
N LYS A 245 2.57 1.41 10.98
CA LYS A 245 2.21 1.88 9.63
C LYS A 245 3.43 1.86 8.72
N GLN A 246 3.33 1.15 7.61
CA GLN A 246 4.32 1.16 6.54
C GLN A 246 4.06 2.31 5.58
N CYS A 247 5.12 3.04 5.26
CA CYS A 247 5.11 4.18 4.35
C CYS A 247 6.09 3.90 3.20
N ILE A 248 5.61 3.90 1.97
CA ILE A 248 6.45 3.83 0.77
C ILE A 248 6.38 5.18 0.08
N LEU A 249 7.54 5.80 -0.18
CA LEU A 249 7.61 7.13 -0.77
C LEU A 249 8.38 7.16 -2.10
N PHE A 250 7.98 8.02 -3.01
CA PHE A 250 8.74 8.31 -4.24
C PHE A 250 8.79 9.81 -4.52
N ASP A 251 9.96 10.31 -4.93
CA ASP A 251 10.10 11.69 -5.41
C ASP A 251 9.37 11.87 -6.76
N GLN A 252 8.98 13.09 -7.07
CA GLN A 252 8.34 13.52 -8.31
C GLN A 252 9.18 13.24 -9.57
N ASN A 253 10.50 13.05 -9.46
CA ASN A 253 11.32 12.59 -10.59
C ASN A 253 11.05 11.14 -11.01
N GLN A 254 10.38 10.35 -10.15
CA GLN A 254 9.97 8.97 -10.43
C GLN A 254 8.65 8.88 -11.21
N ASN A 255 7.93 9.99 -11.41
CA ASN A 255 6.62 10.07 -12.08
C ASN A 255 6.47 9.19 -13.33
N LYS A 256 7.52 9.12 -14.16
CA LYS A 256 7.52 8.36 -15.41
C LYS A 256 7.36 6.84 -15.21
N TYR A 257 7.74 6.31 -14.06
CA TYR A 257 7.69 4.88 -13.74
C TYR A 257 6.48 4.46 -12.90
N LEU A 258 5.74 5.41 -12.33
CA LEU A 258 4.70 5.14 -11.33
C LEU A 258 3.28 4.98 -11.91
N TYR A 259 3.11 4.85 -13.22
CA TYR A 259 1.79 4.74 -13.85
C TYR A 259 0.82 5.86 -13.41
N LYS A 260 1.33 7.09 -13.36
CA LYS A 260 0.54 8.27 -12.98
C LYS A 260 -0.68 8.43 -13.88
N VAL A 261 -1.85 8.59 -13.27
CA VAL A 261 -3.10 8.87 -13.97
C VAL A 261 -3.11 10.34 -14.43
N PRO A 262 -3.34 10.66 -15.72
CA PRO A 262 -3.39 12.04 -16.20
C PRO A 262 -4.48 12.86 -15.51
N HIS A 263 -4.21 14.14 -15.26
CA HIS A 263 -5.12 15.07 -14.57
C HIS A 263 -5.60 14.57 -13.19
N ALA A 264 -4.81 13.70 -12.56
CA ALA A 264 -5.06 13.18 -11.24
C ALA A 264 -3.76 13.21 -10.40
N LEU A 265 -3.94 13.05 -9.10
CA LEU A 265 -2.85 13.07 -8.10
C LEU A 265 -2.55 11.67 -7.58
N ILE A 266 -3.00 10.65 -8.32
CA ILE A 266 -2.90 9.23 -7.98
C ILE A 266 -2.19 8.48 -9.11
N THR A 267 -1.66 7.32 -8.76
CA THR A 267 -1.26 6.29 -9.71
C THR A 267 -2.46 5.42 -10.08
N ARG A 268 -2.24 4.40 -10.92
CA ARG A 268 -3.23 3.34 -11.15
C ARG A 268 -3.64 2.69 -9.81
N GLU A 269 -4.94 2.73 -9.51
CA GLU A 269 -5.51 2.26 -8.24
C GLU A 269 -5.39 0.75 -8.05
N ASP A 270 -5.23 0.00 -9.14
CA ASP A 270 -5.04 -1.46 -9.16
C ASP A 270 -3.56 -1.87 -9.02
N ILE A 271 -2.69 -0.96 -8.55
CA ILE A 271 -1.32 -1.26 -8.15
C ILE A 271 -1.26 -1.38 -6.62
N ASP A 272 -0.94 -2.58 -6.15
CA ASP A 272 -0.47 -2.78 -4.77
C ASP A 272 1.03 -2.48 -4.70
N PHE A 273 1.40 -1.35 -4.11
CA PHE A 273 2.82 -0.98 -3.95
C PHE A 273 3.54 -1.79 -2.87
N SER A 274 2.82 -2.51 -2.00
CA SER A 274 3.45 -3.41 -1.02
C SER A 274 3.89 -4.73 -1.67
N ASN A 275 3.22 -5.15 -2.75
CA ASN A 275 3.55 -6.34 -3.52
C ASN A 275 3.12 -6.21 -4.99
N PRO A 276 3.81 -5.39 -5.80
CA PRO A 276 3.35 -5.10 -7.16
C PRO A 276 3.55 -6.28 -8.11
N ASP A 277 2.55 -6.53 -8.95
CA ASP A 277 2.67 -7.41 -10.11
C ASP A 277 3.56 -6.76 -11.16
N PHE A 278 4.81 -7.21 -11.23
CA PHE A 278 5.82 -6.68 -12.13
C PHE A 278 5.67 -7.10 -13.59
N GLU A 279 4.82 -8.09 -13.89
CA GLU A 279 4.48 -8.47 -15.26
C GLU A 279 3.37 -7.55 -15.79
N LYS A 280 2.42 -7.18 -14.93
CA LYS A 280 1.40 -6.17 -15.23
C LYS A 280 1.99 -4.74 -15.21
N TRP A 281 2.93 -4.46 -14.32
CA TRP A 281 3.52 -3.12 -14.07
C TRP A 281 5.04 -3.06 -14.23
N PRO A 282 5.60 -3.46 -15.39
CA PRO A 282 7.04 -3.62 -15.60
C PRO A 282 7.88 -2.36 -15.37
N ALA A 283 7.34 -1.15 -15.59
CA ALA A 283 8.09 0.09 -15.36
C ALA A 283 8.46 0.31 -13.88
N LEU A 284 7.72 -0.30 -12.94
CA LEU A 284 8.02 -0.21 -11.50
C LEU A 284 9.38 -0.84 -11.16
N LYS A 285 9.91 -1.76 -11.98
CA LYS A 285 11.27 -2.32 -11.84
C LYS A 285 12.35 -1.23 -11.87
N LYS A 286 12.07 -0.08 -12.50
CA LYS A 286 12.98 1.07 -12.65
C LYS A 286 12.75 2.16 -11.60
N ALA A 287 11.65 2.11 -10.85
CA ALA A 287 11.33 3.11 -9.84
C ALA A 287 12.25 2.96 -8.62
N LYS A 288 12.79 4.08 -8.13
CA LYS A 288 13.61 4.14 -6.92
C LYS A 288 12.90 4.96 -5.87
N GLY A 289 12.66 4.37 -4.71
CA GLY A 289 11.86 5.00 -3.65
C GLY A 289 12.46 4.79 -2.27
N TRP A 290 11.66 5.15 -1.29
CA TRP A 290 11.95 5.03 0.12
C TRP A 290 10.91 4.17 0.82
N ILE A 291 11.30 3.53 1.91
CA ILE A 291 10.39 2.79 2.78
C ILE A 291 10.70 3.06 4.25
N CYS A 292 9.68 3.10 5.08
CA CYS A 292 9.83 2.93 6.52
C CYS A 292 8.59 2.27 7.11
N ASP A 293 8.75 1.73 8.30
CA ASP A 293 7.63 1.49 9.20
C ASP A 293 7.69 2.53 10.33
N LEU A 294 6.55 3.13 10.63
CA LEU A 294 6.33 4.02 11.77
C LEU A 294 5.76 3.24 12.93
N ASN A 295 6.28 3.53 14.13
CA ASN A 295 5.73 3.07 15.41
C ASN A 295 5.07 4.23 16.17
N HIS A 296 4.44 3.92 17.31
CA HIS A 296 3.88 4.93 18.19
C HIS A 296 4.95 5.96 18.60
N GLY A 297 4.63 7.25 18.48
CA GLY A 297 5.52 8.35 18.84
C GLY A 297 6.39 8.88 17.69
N GLU A 298 6.55 8.10 16.62
CA GLU A 298 7.46 8.45 15.55
C GLU A 298 6.85 9.47 14.59
N VAL A 299 7.72 10.32 14.05
CA VAL A 299 7.35 11.38 13.11
C VAL A 299 8.05 11.17 11.79
N LEU A 300 7.28 11.02 10.71
CA LEU A 300 7.79 11.03 9.35
C LEU A 300 7.69 12.42 8.74
N TYR A 301 8.82 12.98 8.35
CA TYR A 301 8.85 14.12 7.44
C TYR A 301 8.79 13.64 5.99
N MET A 302 7.75 14.06 5.27
CA MET A 302 7.61 13.86 3.83
C MET A 302 7.83 15.20 3.11
N PRO A 303 8.86 15.29 2.23
CA PRO A 303 9.13 16.51 1.48
C PRO A 303 8.05 16.84 0.45
N GLU A 304 8.20 18.02 -0.18
CA GLU A 304 7.18 18.59 -1.06
C GLU A 304 6.80 17.67 -2.22
N GLY A 305 5.51 17.33 -2.26
CA GLY A 305 4.94 16.55 -3.34
C GLY A 305 5.45 15.12 -3.42
N TYR A 306 6.09 14.57 -2.40
CA TYR A 306 6.43 13.15 -2.40
C TYR A 306 5.16 12.31 -2.59
N TRP A 307 5.25 11.36 -3.52
CA TRP A 307 4.29 10.27 -3.60
C TRP A 307 4.38 9.45 -2.33
N HIS A 308 3.24 9.04 -1.80
CA HIS A 308 3.16 8.24 -0.59
C HIS A 308 2.05 7.21 -0.66
N TYR A 309 2.42 6.00 -0.27
CA TYR A 309 1.52 4.86 -0.05
C TYR A 309 1.63 4.46 1.42
N MET A 310 0.50 4.52 2.12
CA MET A 310 0.41 4.31 3.56
C MET A 310 -0.38 3.04 3.82
N ARG A 311 0.25 2.02 4.42
CA ARG A 311 -0.39 0.74 4.77
C ARG A 311 -0.33 0.52 6.27
N TYR A 312 -1.48 0.25 6.89
CA TYR A 312 -1.54 -0.12 8.29
C TYR A 312 -1.18 -1.61 8.44
N ILE A 313 -0.05 -1.90 9.09
CA ILE A 313 0.37 -3.27 9.41
C ILE A 313 -0.46 -3.80 10.58
N THR A 314 -0.76 -2.92 11.54
CA THR A 314 -1.71 -3.16 12.61
C THR A 314 -2.65 -1.96 12.74
N PRO A 315 -3.82 -2.13 13.39
CA PRO A 315 -4.74 -1.02 13.60
C PRO A 315 -4.07 0.12 14.37
N GLY A 316 -4.40 1.35 14.00
CA GLY A 316 -3.78 2.53 14.57
C GLY A 316 -4.24 3.80 13.90
N PHE A 317 -3.57 4.91 14.24
CA PHE A 317 -3.92 6.21 13.68
C PHE A 317 -2.74 7.15 13.61
N SER A 318 -2.94 8.26 12.91
CA SER A 318 -1.90 9.28 12.73
C SER A 318 -2.51 10.66 12.65
N MET A 319 -1.67 11.65 12.94
CA MET A 319 -1.97 13.07 12.79
C MET A 319 -0.99 13.69 11.80
N SER A 320 -1.46 14.53 10.88
CA SER A 320 -0.58 15.25 9.95
C SER A 320 -0.60 16.76 10.20
N LEU A 321 0.59 17.34 10.34
CA LEU A 321 0.82 18.79 10.22
C LEU A 321 1.42 19.10 8.85
N ARG A 322 1.13 20.29 8.33
CA ARG A 322 1.53 20.70 6.99
C ARG A 322 2.22 22.06 7.01
N ALA A 323 3.23 22.23 6.17
CA ALA A 323 3.76 23.53 5.77
C ALA A 323 3.64 23.70 4.26
N ILE A 324 3.38 24.94 3.82
CA ILE A 324 3.23 25.27 2.40
C ILE A 324 4.54 24.97 1.66
N ALA A 325 4.42 24.51 0.40
CA ALA A 325 5.56 24.35 -0.49
C ALA A 325 6.38 25.65 -0.60
N ARG A 326 7.69 25.54 -0.44
CA ARG A 326 8.67 26.63 -0.56
C ARG A 326 9.40 26.60 -1.88
N ASN A 327 9.48 25.46 -2.56
CA ASN A 327 10.03 25.43 -3.92
C ASN A 327 9.05 26.13 -4.90
N PRO A 328 9.47 27.19 -5.61
CA PRO A 328 8.59 27.92 -6.54
C PRO A 328 7.95 27.03 -7.61
N LYS A 329 8.66 26.01 -8.09
CA LYS A 329 8.14 25.05 -9.07
C LYS A 329 7.04 24.15 -8.49
N ASN A 330 7.16 23.76 -7.23
CA ASN A 330 6.14 22.96 -6.56
C ASN A 330 4.94 23.84 -6.18
N LEU A 331 5.18 25.07 -5.73
CA LEU A 331 4.13 26.03 -5.43
C LEU A 331 3.30 26.37 -6.69
N SER A 332 3.94 26.58 -7.84
CA SER A 332 3.21 26.83 -9.10
C SER A 332 2.36 25.62 -9.53
N LYS A 333 2.88 24.39 -9.36
CA LYS A 333 2.09 23.17 -9.56
C LYS A 333 0.92 23.06 -8.60
N ALA A 334 1.10 23.41 -7.33
CA ALA A 334 0.03 23.41 -6.34
C ALA A 334 -1.11 24.34 -6.75
N ILE A 335 -0.77 25.58 -7.16
CA ILE A 335 -1.74 26.56 -7.68
C ILE A 335 -2.44 25.99 -8.93
N TYR A 336 -1.69 25.46 -9.89
CA TYR A 336 -2.25 24.83 -11.09
C TYR A 336 -3.23 23.69 -10.74
N ASN A 337 -2.88 22.83 -9.79
CA ASN A 337 -3.74 21.70 -9.43
C ASN A 337 -5.07 22.16 -8.83
N VAL A 338 -5.01 23.15 -7.92
CA VAL A 338 -6.18 23.66 -7.19
C VAL A 338 -7.16 24.38 -8.12
N PHE A 339 -6.63 25.25 -8.98
CA PHE A 339 -7.45 26.17 -9.78
C PHE A 339 -7.74 25.69 -11.19
N ILE A 340 -6.85 24.87 -11.79
CA ILE A 340 -6.99 24.45 -13.19
C ILE A 340 -7.26 22.94 -13.27
N MET A 341 -6.31 22.10 -12.86
CA MET A 341 -6.37 20.65 -13.08
C MET A 341 -7.65 20.03 -12.52
N ARG A 342 -8.00 20.34 -11.27
CA ARG A 342 -9.17 19.78 -10.58
C ARG A 342 -10.48 20.19 -11.25
N ASN A 343 -10.60 21.46 -11.64
CA ASN A 343 -11.81 21.96 -12.31
C ASN A 343 -11.95 21.36 -13.70
N TYR A 344 -10.83 21.22 -14.42
CA TYR A 344 -10.80 20.54 -15.71
C TYR A 344 -11.21 19.06 -15.60
N ASP A 345 -10.63 18.28 -14.67
CA ASP A 345 -11.00 16.87 -14.48
C ASP A 345 -12.49 16.71 -14.13
N ASN A 346 -13.01 17.59 -13.25
CA ASN A 346 -14.42 17.59 -12.88
C ASN A 346 -15.34 17.88 -14.07
N LEU A 347 -14.99 18.85 -14.91
CA LEU A 347 -15.74 19.15 -16.14
C LEU A 347 -15.74 17.94 -17.08
N MET A 348 -14.58 17.33 -17.30
CA MET A 348 -14.44 16.20 -18.20
C MET A 348 -15.17 14.95 -17.70
N ARG A 349 -15.20 14.70 -16.38
CA ARG A 349 -16.03 13.64 -15.77
C ARG A 349 -17.52 13.85 -16.05
N ARG A 350 -18.02 15.09 -15.97
CA ARG A 350 -19.43 15.41 -16.28
C ARG A 350 -19.77 15.19 -17.75
N LEU A 351 -18.88 15.64 -18.65
CA LEU A 351 -19.11 15.58 -20.10
C LEU A 351 -18.91 14.17 -20.67
N LYS A 352 -17.85 13.47 -20.28
CA LYS A 352 -17.41 12.21 -20.90
C LYS A 352 -17.61 10.97 -20.02
N ARG A 353 -17.99 11.13 -18.74
CA ARG A 353 -18.33 10.05 -17.81
C ARG A 353 -17.27 8.94 -17.78
N GLN A 354 -17.67 7.66 -17.82
CA GLN A 354 -16.77 6.52 -17.78
C GLN A 354 -15.68 6.54 -18.87
N LYS A 355 -16.00 7.01 -20.08
CA LYS A 355 -15.02 7.12 -21.18
C LYS A 355 -13.82 8.00 -20.81
N TRP A 356 -14.01 9.00 -19.95
CA TRP A 356 -12.90 9.83 -19.45
C TRP A 356 -11.99 9.05 -18.51
N ILE A 357 -12.57 8.28 -17.60
CA ILE A 357 -11.84 7.44 -16.65
C ILE A 357 -11.05 6.36 -17.41
N ASP A 358 -11.70 5.66 -18.34
CA ASP A 358 -11.07 4.61 -19.16
C ASP A 358 -9.91 5.18 -20.00
N TRP A 359 -10.11 6.36 -20.60
CA TRP A 359 -9.05 7.04 -21.34
C TRP A 359 -7.86 7.38 -20.45
N LYS A 360 -8.08 7.96 -19.26
CA LYS A 360 -7.00 8.30 -18.32
C LYS A 360 -6.23 7.06 -17.90
N ASN A 361 -6.94 5.96 -17.62
CA ASN A 361 -6.38 4.68 -17.23
C ASN A 361 -5.50 4.07 -18.33
N LYS A 362 -6.01 4.02 -19.58
CA LYS A 362 -5.21 3.59 -20.74
C LYS A 362 -4.01 4.51 -20.98
N LYS A 363 -4.20 5.82 -20.76
CA LYS A 363 -3.15 6.81 -20.97
C LYS A 363 -2.03 6.71 -19.92
N ALA A 364 -2.35 6.36 -18.67
CA ALA A 364 -1.35 6.07 -17.63
C ALA A 364 -0.40 4.94 -18.09
N ILE A 365 -0.96 3.83 -18.59
CA ILE A 365 -0.19 2.69 -19.10
C ILE A 365 0.66 3.10 -20.31
N THR A 366 0.04 3.68 -21.33
CA THR A 366 0.75 4.04 -22.57
C THR A 366 1.78 5.15 -22.38
N ASN A 367 1.63 6.04 -21.40
CA ASN A 367 2.63 7.06 -21.07
C ASN A 367 3.84 6.44 -20.36
N THR A 368 3.60 5.53 -19.41
CA THR A 368 4.66 4.92 -18.61
C THR A 368 5.42 3.83 -19.36
N ASN A 369 4.74 3.00 -20.16
CA ASN A 369 5.39 1.89 -20.85
C ASN A 369 6.39 2.32 -21.95
N ARG A 370 6.37 3.60 -22.37
CA ARG A 370 7.39 4.16 -23.28
C ARG A 370 8.79 4.26 -22.66
N TYR A 371 8.90 4.09 -21.35
CA TYR A 371 10.17 4.13 -20.61
C TYR A 371 10.71 2.76 -20.22
N ILE A 372 10.06 1.67 -20.68
CA ILE A 372 10.46 0.28 -20.42
C ILE A 372 11.55 -0.12 -21.41
#